data_AF-A0A1V5KF95-F1
#
_entry.id   AF-A0A1V5KF95-F1
#
_cell.length_a   1.000
_cell.length_b   1.000
_cell.length_c   1.000
_cell.angle_alpha   90.00
_cell.angle_beta   90.00
_cell.angle_gamma   90.00
#
_symmetry.space_group_name_H-M   'P 1'
#
loop_
_entity.id
_entity.type
_entity.pdbx_description
1 polymer ?
#
loop_
_entity_poly.entity_id
_entity_poly.type
_entity_poly.pdbx_seq_one_letter_code
_entity_poly.pdbx_strand_id
1 'polypeptide(L)'
;MQLGAASKKERDLILKISGFHETAWGARSVVLGSDVSREEWTAAIQNAVTNPEGSFYVLQQYLKPRRIAHPVYSDDGEIQVMEGRVRLCPYYFIKSGKASVQGILSTFCPADKKIIHGMKDAALMPCRLA
;
A
#
# COMPACT_ATOMS: atom_id res chain seq x y z
N MET A 1 9.83 23.78 8.51
CA MET A 1 9.97 22.49 7.81
C MET A 1 9.26 22.57 6.46
N GLN A 2 10.00 22.53 5.35
CA GLN A 2 9.45 22.76 3.99
C GLN A 2 8.38 21.73 3.59
N LEU A 3 8.56 20.45 3.95
CA LEU A 3 7.58 19.39 3.64
C LEU A 3 6.28 19.52 4.44
N GLY A 4 6.32 19.97 5.70
CA GLY A 4 5.10 20.16 6.50
C GLY A 4 4.17 21.24 5.94
N ALA A 5 4.76 22.28 5.33
CA ALA A 5 4.01 23.37 4.71
C ALA A 5 3.48 23.04 3.30
N ALA A 6 3.81 21.87 2.74
CA ALA A 6 3.41 21.47 1.39
C ALA A 6 1.88 21.51 1.21
N SER A 7 1.44 22.00 0.04
CA SER A 7 0.03 21.95 -0.35
C SER A 7 -0.44 20.51 -0.57
N LYS A 8 -1.76 20.32 -0.64
CA LYS A 8 -2.36 19.00 -0.89
C LYS A 8 -1.83 18.32 -2.16
N LYS A 9 -1.51 19.09 -3.21
CA LYS A 9 -0.96 18.58 -4.48
C LYS A 9 0.52 18.21 -4.38
N GLU A 10 1.29 18.92 -3.56
CA GLU A 10 2.74 18.69 -3.41
C GLU A 10 3.07 17.50 -2.51
N ARG A 11 2.07 16.98 -1.77
CA ARG A 11 2.21 15.87 -0.83
C ARG A 11 1.49 14.60 -1.29
N ASP A 12 1.53 14.29 -2.58
CA ASP A 12 1.26 12.93 -3.09
C ASP A 12 2.42 11.99 -2.72
N LEU A 13 2.58 11.82 -1.40
CA LEU A 13 3.68 11.14 -0.74
C LEU A 13 3.10 10.18 0.30
N ILE A 14 3.75 9.03 0.44
CA ILE A 14 3.54 8.09 1.54
C ILE A 14 4.71 8.25 2.52
N LEU A 15 4.38 8.55 3.77
CA LEU A 15 5.30 8.38 4.90
C LEU A 15 4.96 7.07 5.60
N LYS A 16 5.94 6.21 5.82
CA LYS A 16 5.76 4.92 6.51
C LYS A 16 6.95 4.64 7.43
N ILE A 17 6.67 4.14 8.62
CA ILE A 17 7.70 3.57 9.50
C ILE A 17 8.23 2.25 8.92
N SER A 18 9.36 1.79 9.43
CA SER A 18 9.97 0.49 9.12
C SER A 18 8.94 -0.64 9.24
N GLY A 19 8.97 -1.57 8.27
CA GLY A 19 8.10 -2.75 8.28
C GLY A 19 8.31 -3.69 9.47
N PHE A 20 9.41 -3.53 10.21
CA PHE A 20 9.71 -4.27 11.44
C PHE A 20 9.14 -3.64 12.70
N HIS A 21 8.59 -2.43 12.60
CA HIS A 21 7.96 -1.77 13.74
C HIS A 21 6.63 -2.46 14.09
N GLU A 22 6.30 -2.51 15.38
CA GLU A 22 5.06 -3.12 15.88
C GLU A 22 3.77 -2.47 15.36
N THR A 23 3.85 -1.24 14.84
CA THR A 23 2.72 -0.52 14.24
C THR A 23 2.66 -0.62 12.72
N ALA A 24 3.60 -1.33 12.08
CA ALA A 24 3.70 -1.41 10.63
C ALA A 24 2.57 -2.25 9.98
N TRP A 25 1.90 -3.09 10.76
CA TRP A 25 0.83 -3.95 10.26
C TRP A 25 -0.46 -3.16 10.00
N GLY A 26 -1.22 -3.60 8.99
CA GLY A 26 -2.55 -3.07 8.71
C GLY A 26 -2.57 -1.58 8.32
N ALA A 27 -1.46 -1.06 7.79
CA ALA A 27 -1.30 0.32 7.33
C ALA A 27 -1.43 1.40 8.44
N ARG A 28 -1.42 1.01 9.72
CA ARG A 28 -1.59 1.94 10.85
C ARG A 28 -0.52 3.03 10.91
N SER A 29 0.69 2.71 10.47
CA SER A 29 1.82 3.62 10.43
C SER A 29 2.01 4.31 9.08
N VAL A 30 1.05 4.20 8.15
CA VAL A 30 1.16 4.71 6.78
C VAL A 30 0.31 5.97 6.64
N VAL A 31 0.94 7.09 6.31
CA VAL A 31 0.28 8.38 6.08
C VAL A 31 0.38 8.73 4.60
N LEU A 32 -0.76 8.84 3.92
CA LEU A 32 -0.86 9.45 2.60
C LEU A 32 -1.08 10.95 2.75
N GLY A 33 -0.06 11.74 2.44
CA GLY A 33 -0.09 13.19 2.69
C GLY A 33 -1.28 13.90 2.06
N SER A 34 -1.67 13.52 0.84
CA SER A 34 -2.80 14.13 0.14
C SER A 34 -4.18 13.68 0.65
N ASP A 35 -4.24 12.75 1.61
CA ASP A 35 -5.48 12.22 2.19
C ASP A 35 -5.74 12.67 3.63
N VAL A 36 -4.78 13.34 4.27
CA VAL A 36 -4.90 13.86 5.64
C VAL A 36 -4.93 15.39 5.68
N SER A 37 -5.24 15.99 6.82
CA SER A 37 -5.14 17.45 7.03
C SER A 37 -3.68 17.95 6.97
N ARG A 38 -3.46 19.28 6.93
CA ARG A 38 -2.08 19.84 6.95
C ARG A 38 -1.44 19.60 8.31
N GLU A 39 -2.25 19.70 9.35
CA GLU A 39 -1.90 19.53 10.74
C GLU A 39 -1.41 18.09 10.99
N GLU A 40 -2.19 17.09 10.56
CA GLU A 40 -1.81 15.67 10.66
C GLU A 40 -0.54 15.35 9.86
N TRP A 41 -0.41 15.88 8.65
CA TRP A 41 0.80 15.69 7.83
C TRP A 41 2.04 16.30 8.49
N THR A 42 1.92 17.51 9.02
CA THR A 42 3.03 18.20 9.68
C THR A 42 3.46 17.45 10.94
N ALA A 43 2.49 16.98 11.73
CA ALA A 43 2.76 16.17 12.92
C ALA A 43 3.45 14.85 12.56
N ALA A 44 3.01 14.17 11.49
CA ALA A 44 3.62 12.92 11.04
C ALA A 44 5.08 13.13 10.59
N ILE A 45 5.35 14.20 9.83
CA ILE A 45 6.72 14.56 9.42
C ILE A 45 7.58 14.95 10.62
N GLN A 46 7.03 15.73 11.57
CA GLN A 46 7.72 16.06 12.82
C GLN A 46 8.11 14.81 13.58
N ASN A 47 7.17 13.88 13.80
CA ASN A 47 7.42 12.64 14.50
C ASN A 47 8.50 11.78 13.81
N ALA A 48 8.47 11.70 12.47
CA ALA A 48 9.48 10.97 11.72
C ALA A 48 10.88 11.58 11.79
N VAL A 49 10.98 12.92 11.88
CA VAL A 49 12.26 13.65 11.94
C VAL A 49 12.83 13.68 13.36
N THR A 50 12.00 13.94 14.37
CA THR A 50 12.43 13.92 15.77
C THR A 50 12.75 12.51 16.24
N ASN A 51 12.08 11.51 15.64
CA ASN A 51 12.31 10.09 15.81
C ASN A 51 12.58 9.66 17.27
N PRO A 52 11.66 9.96 18.21
CA PRO A 52 11.90 9.73 19.63
C PRO A 52 12.17 8.26 19.97
N GLU A 53 11.68 7.33 19.16
CA GLU A 53 11.81 5.88 19.36
C GLU A 53 13.02 5.27 18.60
N GLY A 54 13.77 6.05 17.82
CA GLY A 54 14.91 5.56 17.04
C GLY A 54 14.52 4.68 15.83
N SER A 55 13.26 4.72 15.42
CA SER A 55 12.71 3.97 14.29
C SER A 55 13.06 4.59 12.93
N PHE A 56 13.19 3.76 11.89
CA PHE A 56 13.40 4.25 10.53
C PHE A 56 12.08 4.59 9.85
N TYR A 57 12.06 5.71 9.12
CA TYR A 57 10.95 6.10 8.26
C TYR A 57 11.39 6.16 6.80
N VAL A 58 10.47 5.85 5.90
CA VAL A 58 10.62 6.04 4.46
C VAL A 58 9.55 7.02 3.99
N LEU A 59 9.99 8.03 3.26
CA LEU A 59 9.15 8.90 2.46
C LEU A 59 9.27 8.48 0.99
N GLN A 60 8.15 8.22 0.33
CA GLN A 60 8.11 7.83 -1.07
C GLN A 60 6.99 8.54 -1.81
N GLN A 61 7.09 8.60 -3.14
CA GLN A 61 5.97 9.04 -3.98
C GLN A 61 4.79 8.07 -3.88
N TYR A 62 3.57 8.61 -3.83
CA TYR A 62 2.36 7.84 -3.95
C TYR A 62 2.05 7.59 -5.42
N LEU A 63 2.16 6.32 -5.83
CA LEU A 63 1.72 5.88 -7.15
C LEU A 63 0.30 5.35 -7.03
N LYS A 64 -0.65 6.06 -7.66
CA LYS A 64 -2.07 5.70 -7.67
C LYS A 64 -2.23 4.30 -8.28
N PRO A 65 -2.72 3.29 -7.52
CA PRO A 65 -2.88 1.94 -8.06
C PRO A 65 -3.90 1.92 -9.19
N ARG A 66 -3.66 1.08 -10.20
CA ARG A 66 -4.59 0.87 -11.31
C ARG A 66 -5.90 0.26 -10.79
N ARG A 67 -7.02 0.77 -11.30
CA ARG A 67 -8.36 0.21 -11.08
C ARG A 67 -8.71 -0.73 -12.24
N ILE A 68 -9.26 -1.90 -11.92
CA ILE A 68 -9.71 -2.91 -12.88
C ILE A 68 -11.03 -3.53 -12.40
N ALA A 69 -11.80 -4.10 -13.32
CA ALA A 69 -12.95 -4.95 -13.05
C ALA A 69 -12.48 -6.41 -13.02
N HIS A 70 -12.90 -7.19 -12.03
CA HIS A 70 -12.60 -8.63 -11.98
C HIS A 70 -13.71 -9.40 -11.25
N PRO A 71 -14.11 -10.60 -11.71
CA PRO A 71 -15.04 -11.45 -10.97
C PRO A 71 -14.42 -11.93 -9.65
N VAL A 72 -15.18 -11.88 -8.57
CA VAL A 72 -14.82 -12.40 -7.25
C VAL A 72 -16.01 -13.15 -6.66
N TYR A 73 -15.74 -14.07 -5.73
CA TYR A 73 -16.79 -14.69 -4.93
C TYR A 73 -17.30 -13.72 -3.87
N SER A 74 -18.61 -13.60 -3.73
CA SER A 74 -19.27 -12.96 -2.60
C SER A 74 -19.21 -13.86 -1.36
N ASP A 75 -19.60 -13.32 -0.20
CA ASP A 75 -19.70 -14.09 1.04
C ASP A 75 -20.71 -15.25 0.94
N ASP A 76 -21.71 -15.13 0.06
CA ASP A 76 -22.71 -16.16 -0.23
C ASP A 76 -22.23 -17.18 -1.28
N GLY A 77 -21.00 -17.04 -1.79
CA GLY A 77 -20.40 -17.93 -2.79
C GLY A 77 -20.79 -17.63 -4.24
N GLU A 78 -21.58 -16.59 -4.49
CA GLU A 78 -21.96 -16.15 -5.83
C GLU A 78 -20.83 -15.36 -6.50
N ILE A 79 -20.74 -15.44 -7.84
CA ILE A 79 -19.74 -14.67 -8.59
C ILE A 79 -20.30 -13.28 -8.89
N GLN A 80 -19.58 -12.25 -8.46
CA GLN A 80 -19.89 -10.85 -8.76
C GLN A 80 -18.70 -10.12 -9.37
N VAL A 81 -18.97 -9.16 -10.26
CA VAL A 81 -17.92 -8.28 -10.78
C VAL A 81 -17.59 -7.23 -9.72
N MET A 82 -16.34 -7.22 -9.25
CA MET A 82 -15.84 -6.18 -8.37
C MET A 82 -14.93 -5.21 -9.12
N GLU A 83 -15.17 -3.93 -8.88
CA GLU A 83 -14.23 -2.87 -9.21
C GLU A 83 -13.21 -2.73 -8.09
N GLY A 84 -11.93 -2.90 -8.42
CA GLY A 84 -10.90 -2.93 -7.39
C GLY A 84 -9.54 -2.45 -7.86
N ARG A 85 -8.62 -2.36 -6.91
CA ARG A 85 -7.21 -2.06 -7.11
C ARG A 85 -6.39 -3.30 -6.80
N VAL A 86 -5.38 -3.55 -7.61
CA VAL A 86 -4.55 -4.76 -7.47
C VAL A 86 -3.18 -4.43 -6.88
N ARG A 87 -2.76 -5.22 -5.88
CA ARG A 87 -1.37 -5.34 -5.46
C ARG A 87 -0.84 -6.68 -5.94
N LEU A 88 0.31 -6.68 -6.62
CA LEU A 88 0.97 -7.90 -7.08
C LEU A 88 2.14 -8.23 -6.15
N CYS A 89 2.17 -9.47 -5.68
CA CYS A 89 3.23 -10.04 -4.86
C CYS A 89 3.89 -11.20 -5.64
N PRO A 90 4.87 -10.90 -6.52
CA PRO A 90 5.58 -11.91 -7.30
C PRO A 90 6.53 -12.74 -6.43
N TYR A 91 6.58 -14.04 -6.69
CA TYR A 91 7.52 -15.00 -6.12
C TYR A 91 8.62 -15.28 -7.14
N TYR A 92 9.87 -15.03 -6.76
CA TYR A 92 11.03 -15.25 -7.61
C TYR A 92 11.85 -16.43 -7.13
N PHE A 93 12.17 -17.37 -8.02
CA PHE A 93 13.12 -18.44 -7.75
C PHE A 93 14.41 -18.23 -8.53
N ILE A 94 15.53 -18.59 -7.92
CA ILE A 94 16.85 -18.54 -8.55
C ILE A 94 17.14 -19.92 -9.16
N LYS A 95 17.35 -19.96 -10.48
CA LYS A 95 17.81 -21.15 -11.19
C LYS A 95 19.04 -20.80 -12.00
N SER A 96 20.14 -21.55 -11.81
CA SER A 96 21.42 -21.30 -12.50
C SER A 96 21.90 -19.83 -12.38
N GLY A 97 21.77 -19.25 -11.19
CA GLY A 97 22.16 -17.86 -10.92
C GLY A 97 21.23 -16.77 -11.47
N LYS A 98 20.09 -17.12 -12.10
CA LYS A 98 19.12 -16.16 -12.63
C LYS A 98 17.80 -16.22 -11.87
N ALA A 99 17.30 -15.06 -11.45
CA ALA A 99 15.99 -14.92 -10.84
C ALA A 99 14.88 -14.94 -11.91
N SER A 100 13.82 -15.71 -11.66
CA SER A 100 12.66 -15.82 -12.54
C SER A 100 11.37 -15.83 -11.72
N VAL A 101 10.33 -15.17 -12.20
CA VAL A 101 9.00 -15.21 -11.57
C VAL A 101 8.41 -16.60 -11.76
N GLN A 102 7.97 -17.23 -10.68
CA GLN A 102 7.33 -18.55 -10.72
C GLN A 102 5.84 -18.49 -10.36
N GLY A 103 5.41 -17.41 -9.73
CA GLY A 103 4.01 -17.18 -9.42
C GLY A 103 3.82 -15.76 -8.92
N ILE A 104 2.57 -15.30 -8.90
CA ILE A 104 2.21 -14.00 -8.36
C ILE A 104 0.93 -14.21 -7.56
N LEU A 105 0.94 -13.79 -6.31
CA LEU A 105 -0.28 -13.60 -5.54
C LEU A 105 -0.78 -12.19 -5.80
N SER A 106 -2.02 -12.06 -6.28
CA SER A 106 -2.71 -10.77 -6.29
C SER A 106 -3.52 -10.59 -5.01
N THR A 107 -3.45 -9.39 -4.46
CA THR A 107 -4.39 -8.90 -3.45
C THR A 107 -5.27 -7.86 -4.12
N PHE A 108 -6.52 -8.20 -4.37
CA PHE A 108 -7.48 -7.36 -5.08
C PHE A 108 -8.44 -6.69 -4.09
N CYS A 109 -8.29 -5.39 -3.99
CA CYS A 109 -8.86 -4.56 -2.95
C CYS A 109 -10.03 -3.73 -3.48
N PRO A 110 -11.08 -3.46 -2.69
CA PRO A 110 -12.16 -2.56 -3.09
C PRO A 110 -11.65 -1.18 -3.58
N ALA A 111 -12.29 -0.62 -4.61
CA ALA A 111 -11.78 0.57 -5.31
C ALA A 111 -11.75 1.86 -4.47
N ASP A 112 -12.56 1.94 -3.41
CA ASP A 112 -12.63 3.04 -2.44
C ASP A 112 -11.35 3.13 -1.58
N LYS A 113 -10.58 2.04 -1.50
CA LYS A 113 -9.35 1.98 -0.71
C LYS A 113 -8.19 2.60 -1.49
N LYS A 114 -7.54 3.61 -0.92
CA LYS A 114 -6.34 4.25 -1.50
C LYS A 114 -5.06 3.50 -1.14
N ILE A 115 -4.95 3.07 0.11
CA ILE A 115 -3.83 2.27 0.61
C ILE A 115 -4.24 0.79 0.55
N ILE A 116 -3.60 0.02 -0.32
CA ILE A 116 -3.92 -1.39 -0.59
C ILE A 116 -3.06 -2.34 0.26
N HIS A 117 -3.27 -2.32 1.58
CA HIS A 117 -2.49 -3.13 2.53
C HIS A 117 -3.38 -3.71 3.64
N GLY A 118 -3.26 -5.03 3.89
CA GLY A 118 -3.80 -5.69 5.08
C GLY A 118 -5.31 -5.57 5.30
N MET A 119 -6.12 -5.78 4.25
CA MET A 119 -7.58 -5.62 4.31
C MET A 119 -8.30 -6.97 4.36
N LYS A 120 -9.36 -7.05 5.18
CA LYS A 120 -10.22 -8.23 5.29
C LYS A 120 -11.05 -8.45 4.02
N ASP A 121 -11.48 -7.35 3.40
CA ASP A 121 -12.40 -7.36 2.26
C ASP A 121 -11.67 -7.55 0.91
N ALA A 122 -10.40 -7.98 0.93
CA ALA A 122 -9.61 -8.17 -0.27
C ALA A 122 -9.69 -9.62 -0.75
N ALA A 123 -9.89 -9.79 -2.05
CA ALA A 123 -9.82 -11.10 -2.69
C ALA A 123 -8.35 -11.48 -2.97
N LEU A 124 -7.95 -12.69 -2.56
CA LEU A 124 -6.64 -13.26 -2.85
C LEU A 124 -6.76 -14.22 -4.03
N MET A 125 -6.01 -13.96 -5.11
CA MET A 125 -6.11 -14.74 -6.33
C MET A 125 -4.73 -15.03 -6.93
N PRO A 126 -4.49 -16.23 -7.46
CA PRO A 126 -3.29 -16.51 -8.24
C PRO A 126 -3.35 -15.72 -9.55
N CYS A 127 -2.21 -15.23 -10.03
CA CYS A 127 -2.12 -14.70 -11.39
C CYS A 127 -1.54 -15.74 -12.35
N ARG A 128 -1.98 -15.67 -13.60
CA ARG A 128 -1.34 -16.37 -14.71
C ARG A 128 -0.25 -15.48 -15.31
N LEU A 129 0.93 -16.05 -15.55
CA LEU A 129 1.96 -15.43 -16.37
C LEU A 129 1.56 -15.58 -17.85
N ALA A 130 1.59 -14.48 -18.60
CA ALA A 130 1.28 -14.46 -20.04
C ALA A 130 2.50 -14.88 -20.86
#